data_AF-A0A919PN27-F1
#
_entry.id   AF-A0A919PN27-F1
#
_cell.length_a   1.000
_cell.length_b   1.000
_cell.length_c   1.000
_cell.angle_alpha   90.00
_cell.angle_beta   90.00
_cell.angle_gamma   90.00
#
_symmetry.space_group_name_H-M   'P 1'
#
loop_
_entity.id
_entity.type
_entity.pdbx_description
1 polymer ?
#
loop_
_entity_poly.entity_id
_entity_poly.type
_entity_poly.pdbx_seq_one_letter_code
_entity_poly.pdbx_strand_id
1 'polypeptide(L)'
;MATTTFEAVRAEALFVSNLQCSQAPKSDEIRAAVASTLRRIGIKGCAAQVAGEFGDHPDTAVARMAWALALVRSTYPARRNAPRSVRLLARSA
;
A
#
# COMPACT_ATOMS: atom_id res chain seq x y z
N MET A 1 -14.81 -1.78 -2.93
CA MET A 1 -14.33 -0.46 -2.45
C MET A 1 -13.26 0.02 -3.40
N ALA A 2 -13.33 1.27 -3.86
CA ALA A 2 -12.33 1.84 -4.76
C ALA A 2 -11.00 2.04 -4.03
N THR A 3 -9.91 1.59 -4.64
CA THR A 3 -8.54 1.78 -4.13
C THR A 3 -8.17 3.26 -4.25
N THR A 4 -7.66 3.84 -3.16
CA THR A 4 -7.15 5.23 -3.20
C THR A 4 -5.82 5.31 -3.94
N THR A 5 -5.46 6.48 -4.46
CA THR A 5 -4.14 6.68 -5.13
C THR A 5 -2.97 6.27 -4.23
N PHE A 6 -3.02 6.57 -2.93
CA PHE A 6 -1.96 6.16 -1.99
C PHE A 6 -1.92 4.65 -1.76
N GLU A 7 -3.08 4.00 -1.73
CA GLU A 7 -3.15 2.54 -1.61
C GLU A 7 -2.58 1.86 -2.86
N ALA A 8 -2.92 2.35 -4.06
CA ALA A 8 -2.38 1.87 -5.32
C ALA A 8 -0.85 1.98 -5.36
N VAL A 9 -0.30 3.17 -5.07
CA VAL A 9 1.15 3.39 -5.07
C VAL A 9 1.89 2.47 -4.08
N ARG A 10 1.33 2.25 -2.89
CA ARG A 10 1.93 1.33 -1.90
C ARG A 10 1.84 -0.13 -2.36
N ALA A 11 0.74 -0.51 -3.00
CA ALA A 11 0.54 -1.87 -3.51
C ALA A 11 1.48 -2.16 -4.68
N GLU A 12 1.65 -1.22 -5.62
CA GLU A 12 2.61 -1.34 -6.72
C GLU A 12 4.04 -1.44 -6.20
N ALA A 13 4.42 -0.61 -5.22
CA ALA A 13 5.74 -0.70 -4.60
C ALA A 13 5.97 -2.03 -3.87
N LEU A 14 4.95 -2.57 -3.20
CA LEU A 14 5.05 -3.86 -2.52
C LEU A 14 5.09 -5.03 -3.52
N PHE A 15 4.32 -4.93 -4.60
CA PHE A 15 4.27 -5.91 -5.69
C PHE A 15 5.67 -6.17 -6.25
N VAL A 16 6.39 -5.08 -6.61
CA VAL A 16 7.73 -5.12 -7.23
C VAL A 16 8.88 -5.21 -6.21
N SER A 17 8.55 -5.36 -4.92
CA SER A 17 9.54 -5.59 -3.88
C SER A 17 9.95 -7.05 -3.80
N ASN A 18 11.09 -7.33 -3.18
CA ASN A 18 11.59 -8.69 -2.96
C ASN A 18 10.88 -9.43 -1.80
N LEU A 19 9.91 -8.79 -1.14
CA LEU A 19 9.21 -9.37 0.02
C LEU A 19 8.25 -10.47 -0.45
N GLN A 20 8.35 -11.68 0.09
CA GLN A 20 7.56 -12.83 -0.35
C GLN A 20 6.39 -13.13 0.61
N CYS A 21 5.32 -13.71 0.07
CA CYS A 21 4.15 -14.11 0.84
C CYS A 21 4.49 -15.15 1.92
N SER A 22 5.42 -16.06 1.63
CA SER A 22 5.89 -17.14 2.50
C SER A 22 6.60 -16.65 3.77
N GLN A 23 7.11 -15.41 3.77
CA GLN A 23 7.84 -14.84 4.90
C GLN A 23 6.93 -14.34 6.03
N ALA A 24 5.60 -14.35 5.85
CA ALA A 24 4.62 -13.84 6.81
C ALA A 24 5.00 -12.46 7.38
N PRO A 25 5.25 -11.45 6.52
CA PRO A 25 5.88 -10.21 6.92
C PRO A 25 5.01 -9.38 7.87
N LYS A 26 5.65 -8.74 8.83
CA LYS A 26 5.03 -7.80 9.77
C LYS A 26 4.85 -6.42 9.14
N SER A 27 3.98 -5.62 9.74
CA SER A 27 3.68 -4.25 9.30
C SER A 27 4.91 -3.38 9.06
N ASP A 28 5.94 -3.48 9.91
CA ASP A 28 7.15 -2.66 9.78
C ASP A 28 8.04 -3.10 8.59
N GLU A 29 8.10 -4.40 8.32
CA GLU A 29 8.80 -4.96 7.16
C GLU A 29 8.10 -4.55 5.86
N ILE A 30 6.76 -4.56 5.85
CA ILE A 30 5.96 -4.08 4.74
C ILE A 30 6.20 -2.58 4.50
N ARG A 31 6.22 -1.76 5.56
CA ARG A 31 6.53 -0.32 5.45
C ARG A 31 7.93 -0.08 4.91
N ALA A 32 8.91 -0.83 5.39
CA ALA A 32 10.29 -0.73 4.95
C ALA A 32 10.45 -1.12 3.48
N ALA A 33 9.81 -2.22 3.04
CA ALA A 33 9.84 -2.70 1.66
C ALA A 33 9.20 -1.70 0.70
N VAL A 34 8.06 -1.11 1.07
CA VAL A 34 7.41 -0.05 0.28
C VAL A 34 8.32 1.17 0.18
N ALA A 35 8.86 1.65 1.29
CA ALA A 35 9.70 2.84 1.31
C ALA A 35 11.00 2.64 0.53
N SER A 36 11.67 1.49 0.68
CA SER A 36 12.91 1.18 -0.03
C SER A 36 12.69 1.05 -1.53
N THR A 37 11.59 0.40 -1.94
CA THR A 37 11.25 0.23 -3.36
C THR A 37 10.92 1.56 -4.03
N LEU A 38 10.12 2.40 -3.37
CA LEU A 38 9.82 3.74 -3.87
C LEU A 38 11.07 4.62 -3.97
N ARG A 39 12.01 4.51 -3.03
CA ARG A 39 13.29 5.23 -3.10
C ARG A 39 14.17 4.74 -4.25
N ARG A 40 14.13 3.44 -4.56
CA ARG A 40 14.98 2.81 -5.57
C ARG A 40 14.52 3.10 -7.00
N ILE A 41 13.22 2.99 -7.28
CA ILE A 41 12.70 3.06 -8.66
C ILE A 41 11.57 4.07 -8.85
N GLY A 42 11.11 4.73 -7.78
CA GLY A 42 10.02 5.72 -7.85
C GLY A 42 8.67 5.13 -8.23
N ILE A 43 7.63 5.97 -8.21
CA ILE A 43 6.25 5.56 -8.51
C ILE A 43 6.12 5.07 -9.96
N LYS A 44 6.67 5.84 -10.92
CA LYS A 44 6.60 5.48 -12.35
C LYS A 44 7.34 4.17 -12.65
N GLY A 45 8.47 3.93 -11.99
CA GLY A 45 9.20 2.67 -12.15
C GLY A 45 8.44 1.48 -11.58
N CYS A 46 7.73 1.64 -10.45
CA CYS A 46 6.84 0.61 -9.93
C CYS A 46 5.71 0.30 -10.93
N ALA A 47 5.03 1.33 -11.43
CA ALA A 47 3.95 1.16 -12.41
C ALA A 47 4.44 0.46 -13.70
N ALA A 48 5.62 0.82 -14.20
CA ALA A 48 6.20 0.20 -15.39
C ALA A 48 6.50 -1.30 -15.19
N GLN A 49 7.06 -1.68 -14.03
CA GLN A 49 7.34 -3.08 -13.72
C GLN A 49 6.07 -3.89 -13.49
N VAL A 50 5.06 -3.31 -12.83
CA VAL A 50 3.74 -3.94 -12.71
C VAL A 50 3.15 -4.19 -14.10
N ALA A 51 3.16 -3.19 -14.98
CA ALA A 51 2.65 -3.34 -16.34
C ALA A 51 3.39 -4.43 -17.13
N GLY A 52 4.72 -4.52 -16.99
CA GLY A 52 5.53 -5.58 -17.59
C GLY A 52 5.10 -6.96 -17.10
N GLU A 53 5.04 -7.17 -15.79
CA GLU A 53 4.66 -8.46 -15.20
C GLU A 53 3.24 -8.89 -15.60
N PHE A 54 2.30 -7.94 -15.70
CA PHE A 54 0.95 -8.24 -16.20
C PHE A 54 0.92 -8.58 -17.70
N GLY A 55 1.88 -8.09 -18.48
CA GLY A 55 2.02 -8.45 -19.89
C GLY A 55 2.65 -9.83 -20.08
N ASP A 56 3.68 -10.15 -19.29
CA ASP A 56 4.47 -11.39 -19.43
C ASP A 56 3.83 -12.58 -18.68
N HIS A 57 3.35 -12.34 -17.46
CA HIS A 57 2.89 -13.36 -16.52
C HIS A 57 1.60 -12.93 -15.79
N PRO A 58 0.48 -12.78 -16.50
CA PRO A 58 -0.75 -12.21 -15.96
C PRO A 58 -1.29 -12.98 -14.73
N ASP A 59 -1.26 -14.31 -14.74
CA ASP A 59 -1.78 -15.12 -13.61
C ASP A 59 -0.96 -14.92 -12.33
N THR A 60 0.38 -14.90 -12.46
CA THR A 60 1.29 -14.63 -11.34
C THR A 60 1.13 -13.19 -10.85
N ALA A 61 1.00 -12.23 -11.78
CA ALA A 61 0.77 -10.83 -11.47
C ALA A 61 -0.53 -10.62 -10.68
N VAL A 62 -1.64 -11.24 -11.10
CA VAL A 62 -2.93 -11.14 -10.39
C VAL A 62 -2.80 -11.63 -8.95
N ALA A 63 -2.21 -12.81 -8.74
CA ALA A 63 -2.02 -13.35 -7.40
C ALA A 63 -1.13 -12.45 -6.53
N ARG A 64 -0.06 -11.92 -7.11
CA ARG A 64 0.87 -11.01 -6.43
C ARG A 64 0.23 -9.68 -6.06
N MET A 65 -0.56 -9.09 -6.94
CA MET A 65 -1.25 -7.82 -6.69
C MET A 65 -2.35 -7.97 -5.64
N ALA A 66 -3.10 -9.08 -5.69
CA ALA A 66 -4.09 -9.39 -4.66
C ALA A 66 -3.45 -9.48 -3.26
N TRP A 67 -2.31 -10.17 -3.17
CA TRP A 67 -1.52 -10.24 -1.93
C TRP A 67 -1.03 -8.86 -1.48
N ALA A 68 -0.47 -8.06 -2.39
CA ALA A 68 0.04 -6.73 -2.07
C ALA A 68 -1.07 -5.81 -1.54
N LEU A 69 -2.23 -5.78 -2.20
CA LEU A 69 -3.39 -5.01 -1.76
C LEU A 69 -3.87 -5.43 -0.37
N ALA A 70 -3.92 -6.73 -0.09
CA ALA A 70 -4.33 -7.24 1.22
C ALA A 70 -3.40 -6.74 2.34
N LEU A 71 -2.08 -6.85 2.14
CA LEU A 71 -1.09 -6.39 3.11
C LEU A 71 -1.04 -4.86 3.26
N VAL A 72 -1.21 -4.12 2.17
CA VAL A 72 -1.28 -2.65 2.25
C VAL A 72 -2.52 -2.21 3.04
N ARG A 73 -3.67 -2.84 2.83
CA ARG A 73 -4.90 -2.50 3.57
C ARG A 73 -4.78 -2.82 5.06
N SER A 74 -4.15 -3.95 5.42
CA SER A 74 -3.93 -4.30 6.83
C SER A 74 -2.90 -3.39 7.51
N THR A 75 -1.85 -3.00 6.79
CA THR A 75 -0.74 -2.18 7.31
C THR A 75 -1.08 -0.69 7.38
N TYR A 76 -1.86 -0.19 6.42
CA TYR A 76 -2.23 1.22 6.30
C TYR A 76 -3.75 1.37 6.42
N PRO A 77 -4.32 1.21 7.63
CA PRO A 77 -5.74 1.41 7.82
C PRO A 77 -6.11 2.82 7.36
N ALA A 78 -7.18 2.93 6.56
CA ALA A 78 -7.71 4.21 6.16
C ALA A 78 -7.92 5.06 7.42
N ARG A 79 -7.38 6.28 7.42
CA ARG A 79 -7.65 7.23 8.49
C ARG A 79 -9.15 7.50 8.41
N ARG A 80 -9.93 6.87 9.29
CA ARG A 80 -11.34 7.24 9.47
C ARG A 80 -11.31 8.73 9.77
N ASN A 81 -11.96 9.53 8.92
CA ASN A 81 -12.22 10.93 9.23
C ASN A 81 -13.06 10.92 10.51
N ALA A 82 -12.39 10.94 11.67
CA ALA A 82 -13.07 11.19 12.92
C ALA A 82 -13.64 12.61 12.79
N PRO A 83 -14.94 12.83 13.08
CA PRO A 83 -15.45 14.19 13.14
C PRO A 83 -14.54 14.96 14.09
N ARG A 84 -14.00 16.10 13.62
CA ARG A 84 -13.25 17.02 14.47
C ARG A 84 -14.23 17.43 15.56
N SER A 85 -14.13 16.84 16.74
CA SER A 85 -14.86 17.30 17.90
C SER A 85 -14.37 18.71 18.18
N VAL A 86 -15.11 19.70 17.68
CA VAL A 86 -14.97 21.09 18.09
C VAL A 86 -15.32 21.08 19.57
N ARG A 87 -14.28 21.11 20.39
CA ARG A 87 -14.40 21.22 21.84
C ARG A 87 -14.93 22.62 22.12
N LEU A 88 -16.25 22.79 22.06
CA LEU A 88 -16.92 24.01 22.49
C LEU A 88 -16.82 24.07 24.02
N LEU A 89 -15.76 24.68 24.53
CA LEU A 89 -15.70 25.15 25.91
C LEU A 89 -16.66 26.34 26.00
N ALA A 90 -17.96 26.06 26.12
CA ALA A 90 -18.90 27.03 26.63
C ALA A 90 -18.61 27.16 28.14
N ARG A 91 -17.79 28.18 28.44
CA ARG A 91 -17.55 28.71 29.78
C ARG A 91 -18.89 29.00 30.43
N SER A 92 -19.08 28.48 31.63
CA SER A 92 -20.07 28.98 32.60
C SER A 92 -19.77 30.45 32.91
N ALA A 93 -20.78 31.30 32.80
CA ALA A 93 -20.93 32.54 33.54
C ALA A 93 -22.42 32.90 33.55
#